data_AF-A0A2X2T4A4-F1
#
_entry.id   AF-A0A2X2T4A4-F1
#
_cell.length_a   1.000
_cell.length_b   1.000
_cell.length_c   1.000
_cell.angle_alpha   90.00
_cell.angle_beta   90.00
_cell.angle_gamma   90.00
#
_symmetry.space_group_name_H-M   'P 1'
#
loop_
_entity.id
_entity.type
_entity.pdbx_description
1 polymer ?
#
loop_
_entity_poly.entity_id
_entity_poly.type
_entity_poly.pdbx_seq_one_letter_code
_entity_poly.pdbx_strand_id
1 'polypeptide(L)'
;MLRKLHSQLLAHFDVTLSVGGLFDGNDALRRSWLSAVALHEMATRQKIEQSTLYYQDLLLPVLINGLAGSWQADEMGRAWQTLCEADPKGVLRRTLRCYFEQNCDLSQTTKLLHIHVNTLRYRLGKNRVDNSIKY
;
A
#
# COMPACT_ATOMS: atom_id res chain seq x y z
N MET A 1 7.78 -27.26 -14.05
CA MET A 1 8.68 -27.71 -12.96
C MET A 1 8.53 -26.86 -11.70
N LEU A 2 8.67 -25.53 -11.77
CA LEU A 2 8.54 -24.62 -10.62
C LEU A 2 7.27 -24.78 -9.78
N ARG A 3 6.10 -24.94 -10.41
CA ARG A 3 4.82 -25.15 -9.70
C ARG A 3 4.74 -26.44 -8.87
N LYS A 4 5.40 -27.53 -9.31
CA LYS A 4 5.39 -28.82 -8.59
C LYS A 4 6.33 -28.81 -7.37
N LEU A 5 7.51 -28.19 -7.53
CA LEU A 5 8.46 -28.01 -6.44
C LEU A 5 7.88 -27.08 -5.37
N HIS A 6 7.19 -26.02 -5.80
CA HIS A 6 6.48 -25.07 -4.95
C HIS A 6 5.40 -25.73 -4.08
N SER A 7 4.54 -26.56 -4.66
CA SER A 7 3.49 -27.26 -3.90
C SER A 7 4.04 -28.26 -2.88
N GLN A 8 5.21 -28.86 -3.15
CA GLN A 8 5.83 -29.84 -2.24
C GLN A 8 6.54 -29.17 -1.05
N LEU A 9 7.15 -28.01 -1.27
CA LEU A 9 7.83 -27.24 -0.23
C LEU A 9 6.85 -26.65 0.79
N LEU A 10 5.74 -26.05 0.33
CA LEU A 10 4.71 -25.48 1.21
C LEU A 10 3.97 -26.51 2.06
N ALA A 11 4.00 -27.78 1.66
CA ALA A 11 3.34 -28.86 2.42
C ALA A 11 4.14 -29.30 3.65
N HIS A 12 5.43 -28.97 3.74
CA HIS A 12 6.33 -29.46 4.80
C HIS A 12 7.08 -28.35 5.53
N PHE A 13 7.16 -27.16 4.94
CA PHE A 13 7.92 -26.04 5.48
C PHE A 13 7.11 -24.74 5.36
N ASP A 14 7.21 -23.90 6.38
CA ASP A 14 6.70 -22.53 6.33
C ASP A 14 7.69 -21.66 5.53
N VAL A 15 7.48 -21.59 4.22
CA VAL A 15 8.36 -20.89 3.29
C VAL A 15 7.59 -19.76 2.61
N THR A 16 8.13 -18.55 2.73
CA THR A 16 7.70 -17.39 1.94
C THR A 16 8.56 -17.26 0.69
N LEU A 17 7.93 -17.31 -0.48
CA LEU A 17 8.60 -17.07 -1.76
C LEU A 17 8.34 -15.64 -2.24
N SER A 18 9.40 -14.88 -2.51
CA SER A 18 9.31 -13.54 -3.11
C SER A 18 9.85 -13.57 -4.53
N VAL A 19 9.00 -13.21 -5.49
CA VAL A 19 9.31 -13.24 -6.93
C VAL A 19 9.52 -11.84 -7.45
N GLY A 20 10.68 -11.60 -8.06
CA GLY A 20 11.06 -10.32 -8.65
C GLY A 20 10.26 -9.97 -9.91
N GLY A 21 10.35 -8.71 -10.31
CA GLY A 21 9.73 -8.21 -11.54
C GLY A 21 10.44 -8.68 -12.80
N LEU A 22 9.70 -8.63 -13.91
CA LEU A 22 10.27 -8.74 -15.25
C LEU A 22 10.68 -7.34 -15.72
N PHE A 23 11.92 -7.22 -16.19
CA PHE A 23 12.49 -5.96 -16.64
C PHE A 23 13.21 -6.18 -17.97
N ASP A 24 13.31 -5.12 -18.77
CA ASP A 24 14.05 -5.13 -20.02
C ASP A 24 15.45 -4.52 -19.87
N GLY A 25 16.35 -4.88 -20.80
CA GLY A 25 17.70 -4.33 -20.92
C GLY A 25 18.79 -5.13 -20.19
N ASN A 26 20.04 -4.66 -20.29
CA ASN A 26 21.20 -5.39 -19.78
C ASN A 26 21.21 -5.54 -18.24
N ASP A 27 20.51 -4.67 -17.51
CA ASP A 27 20.39 -4.75 -16.05
C ASP A 27 19.15 -5.54 -15.58
N ALA A 28 18.42 -6.18 -16.50
CA ALA A 28 17.14 -6.84 -16.22
C ALA A 28 17.24 -7.87 -15.08
N LEU A 29 18.26 -8.74 -15.11
CA LEU A 29 18.47 -9.77 -14.09
C LEU A 29 18.74 -9.16 -12.71
N ARG A 30 19.61 -8.14 -12.66
CA ARG A 30 19.94 -7.43 -11.43
C ARG A 30 18.72 -6.73 -10.85
N ARG A 31 17.93 -6.05 -11.68
CA ARG A 31 16.67 -5.40 -11.27
C ARG A 31 15.65 -6.42 -10.77
N SER A 32 15.54 -7.57 -11.44
CA SER A 32 14.66 -8.66 -11.00
C SER A 32 15.05 -9.16 -9.61
N TRP A 33 16.35 -9.43 -9.40
CA TRP A 33 16.86 -9.84 -8.10
C TRP A 33 16.65 -8.77 -7.01
N LEU A 34 17.00 -7.50 -7.27
CA LEU A 34 16.80 -6.40 -6.32
C LEU A 34 15.33 -6.23 -5.94
N SER A 35 14.42 -6.35 -6.91
CA SER A 35 12.99 -6.26 -6.67
C SER A 35 12.46 -7.40 -5.80
N ALA A 36 13.01 -8.62 -5.95
CA ALA A 36 12.66 -9.76 -5.11
C ALA A 36 13.15 -9.57 -3.67
N VAL A 37 14.37 -9.07 -3.50
CA VAL A 37 14.96 -8.77 -2.18
C VAL A 37 14.14 -7.67 -1.48
N ALA A 38 13.87 -6.56 -2.17
CA ALA A 38 13.08 -5.47 -1.62
C ALA A 38 11.65 -5.90 -1.25
N LEU A 39 11.04 -6.77 -2.06
CA LEU A 39 9.75 -7.38 -1.76
C LEU A 39 9.80 -8.24 -0.50
N HIS A 40 10.83 -9.07 -0.36
CA HIS A 40 11.02 -9.93 0.81
C HIS A 40 11.23 -9.13 2.09
N GLU A 41 12.09 -8.11 2.05
CA GLU A 41 12.34 -7.21 3.18
C GLU A 41 11.06 -6.48 3.61
N MET A 42 10.31 -5.93 2.64
CA MET A 42 9.04 -5.28 2.90
C MET A 42 8.03 -6.25 3.54
N ALA A 43 7.89 -7.45 2.98
CA ALA A 43 6.97 -8.47 3.47
C ALA A 43 7.27 -8.89 4.91
N THR A 44 8.56 -9.05 5.22
CA THR A 44 9.04 -9.40 6.57
C THR A 44 8.72 -8.27 7.56
N ARG A 45 8.99 -7.01 7.20
CA ARG A 45 8.68 -5.84 8.04
C ARG A 45 7.19 -5.69 8.31
N GLN A 46 6.35 -5.96 7.30
CA GLN A 46 4.90 -5.85 7.39
C GLN A 46 4.23 -7.12 7.94
N LYS A 47 5.00 -8.18 8.24
CA LYS A 47 4.50 -9.48 8.70
C LYS A 47 3.43 -10.06 7.77
N ILE A 48 3.67 -10.01 6.46
CA ILE A 48 2.77 -10.57 5.47
C ILE A 48 2.89 -12.10 5.50
N GLU A 49 1.83 -12.79 5.91
CA GLU A 49 1.77 -14.25 6.05
C GLU A 49 1.51 -15.01 4.73
N GLN A 50 1.63 -14.32 3.59
CA GLN A 50 1.41 -14.94 2.29
C GLN A 50 2.63 -15.79 1.90
N SER A 51 2.37 -17.05 1.52
CA SER A 51 3.40 -18.00 1.11
C SER A 51 4.09 -17.63 -0.20
N THR A 52 3.48 -16.79 -1.05
CA THR A 52 4.07 -16.35 -2.32
C THR A 52 3.65 -14.94 -2.64
N LEU A 53 4.65 -14.12 -2.95
CA LEU A 53 4.52 -12.71 -3.25
C LEU A 53 5.15 -12.40 -4.61
N TYR A 54 4.46 -11.62 -5.42
CA TYR A 54 4.97 -11.15 -6.70
C TYR A 54 5.20 -9.65 -6.65
N TYR A 55 6.34 -9.21 -7.17
CA TYR A 55 6.69 -7.81 -7.20
C TYR A 55 5.65 -6.96 -7.97
N GLN A 56 5.08 -7.49 -9.04
CA GLN A 56 4.08 -6.78 -9.86
C GLN A 56 2.78 -6.45 -9.10
N ASP A 57 2.40 -7.27 -8.12
CA ASP A 57 1.19 -7.07 -7.32
C ASP A 57 1.42 -6.03 -6.21
N LEU A 58 2.69 -5.84 -5.83
CA LEU A 58 3.11 -5.00 -4.70
C LEU A 58 4.14 -3.94 -5.11
N LEU A 59 4.14 -3.55 -6.38
CA LEU A 59 5.16 -2.67 -6.96
C LEU A 59 5.26 -1.34 -6.20
N LEU A 60 4.13 -0.66 -5.97
CA LEU A 60 4.11 0.62 -5.27
C LEU A 60 4.55 0.49 -3.80
N PRO A 61 3.98 -0.43 -3.00
CA PRO A 61 4.46 -0.68 -1.64
C PRO A 61 5.97 -0.93 -1.55
N VAL A 62 6.52 -1.75 -2.44
CA VAL A 62 7.95 -2.10 -2.45
C VAL A 62 8.81 -0.87 -2.77
N LEU A 63 8.44 -0.09 -3.78
CA LEU A 63 9.17 1.13 -4.15
C LEU A 63 9.12 2.17 -3.04
N ILE A 64 7.95 2.39 -2.44
CA ILE A 64 7.78 3.35 -1.33
C ILE A 64 8.57 2.89 -0.10
N ASN A 65 8.60 1.58 0.20
CA ASN A 65 9.42 1.05 1.28
C ASN A 65 10.92 1.30 1.05
N GLY A 66 11.38 1.30 -0.21
CA GLY A 66 12.75 1.70 -0.56
C GLY A 66 13.07 3.17 -0.30
N LEU A 67 12.05 4.03 -0.22
CA LEU A 67 12.18 5.44 0.14
C LEU A 67 12.05 5.70 1.65
N ALA A 68 11.73 4.69 2.45
CA ALA A 68 11.50 4.87 3.88
C ALA A 68 12.73 5.49 4.58
N GLY A 69 12.50 6.55 5.37
CA GLY A 69 13.56 7.30 6.05
C GLY A 69 14.28 8.33 5.18
N SER A 70 13.83 8.55 3.94
CA SER A 70 14.29 9.66 3.08
C SER A 70 13.42 10.90 3.23
N TRP A 71 13.96 12.08 2.89
CA TRP A 71 13.18 13.32 2.87
C TRP A 71 12.01 13.26 1.87
N GLN A 72 12.11 12.45 0.81
CA GLN A 72 11.01 12.24 -0.13
C GLN A 72 9.83 11.52 0.54
N ALA A 73 10.11 10.53 1.40
CA ALA A 73 9.07 9.87 2.17
C ALA A 73 8.40 10.84 3.15
N ASP A 74 9.17 11.72 3.78
CA ASP A 74 8.62 12.78 4.62
C ASP A 74 7.72 13.72 3.80
N GLU A 75 8.19 14.17 2.64
CA GLU A 75 7.43 15.05 1.73
C GLU A 75 6.12 14.42 1.27
N MET A 76 6.16 13.16 0.80
CA MET A 76 4.97 12.41 0.39
C MET A 76 4.00 12.20 1.55
N GLY A 77 4.53 12.05 2.77
CA GLY A 77 3.76 11.85 4.00
C GLY A 77 3.13 13.11 4.58
N ARG A 78 3.55 14.32 4.17
CA ARG A 78 3.11 15.59 4.80
C ARG A 78 1.60 15.73 4.87
N ALA A 79 0.90 15.53 3.76
CA ALA A 79 -0.55 15.66 3.71
C ALA A 79 -1.25 14.68 4.68
N TRP A 80 -0.69 13.47 4.83
CA TRP A 80 -1.19 12.48 5.78
C TRP A 80 -0.91 12.86 7.24
N GLN A 81 0.27 13.43 7.52
CA GLN A 81 0.65 13.93 8.84
C GLN A 81 -0.27 15.07 9.28
N THR A 82 -0.44 16.10 8.45
CA THR A 82 -1.38 17.22 8.71
C THR A 82 -2.80 16.70 8.97
N LEU A 83 -3.24 15.70 8.20
CA LEU A 83 -4.54 15.07 8.41
C LEU A 83 -4.64 14.35 9.76
N CYS A 84 -3.58 13.65 10.19
CA CYS A 84 -3.55 12.97 11.48
C CYS A 84 -3.63 13.96 12.66
N GLU A 85 -2.96 15.10 12.55
CA GLU A 85 -2.99 16.18 13.55
C GLU A 85 -4.39 16.83 13.63
N ALA A 86 -5.02 17.08 12.48
CA ALA A 86 -6.34 17.68 12.40
C ALA A 86 -7.51 16.72 12.76
N ASP A 87 -7.26 15.41 12.81
CA ASP A 87 -8.25 14.36 13.13
C ASP A 87 -7.88 13.55 14.38
N PRO A 88 -7.90 14.18 15.58
CA PRO A 88 -7.53 13.52 16.83
C PRO A 88 -8.49 12.36 17.17
N LYS A 89 -9.75 12.45 16.74
CA LYS A 89 -10.76 11.41 16.95
C LYS A 89 -10.69 10.28 15.91
N GLY A 90 -9.86 10.40 14.88
CA GLY A 90 -9.66 9.37 13.84
C GLY A 90 -10.88 9.13 12.94
N VAL A 91 -11.88 10.01 12.95
CA VAL A 91 -13.15 9.82 12.21
C VAL A 91 -12.91 9.94 10.72
N LEU A 92 -12.12 10.93 10.30
CA LEU A 92 -11.79 11.13 8.90
C LEU A 92 -10.85 10.04 8.41
N ARG A 93 -9.84 9.64 9.19
CA ARG A 93 -8.93 8.53 8.84
C ARG A 93 -9.69 7.23 8.61
N ARG A 94 -10.62 6.89 9.51
CA ARG A 94 -11.51 5.72 9.33
C ARG A 94 -12.36 5.84 8.07
N THR A 95 -12.88 7.05 7.81
CA THR A 95 -13.70 7.32 6.63
C THR A 95 -12.89 7.15 5.34
N LEU A 96 -11.68 7.71 5.27
CA LEU A 96 -10.78 7.59 4.12
C LEU A 96 -10.33 6.16 3.88
N ARG A 97 -9.99 5.41 4.93
CA ARG A 97 -9.64 3.99 4.79
C ARG A 97 -10.77 3.20 4.13
N CYS A 98 -11.98 3.31 4.67
CA CYS A 98 -13.15 2.64 4.08
C CYS A 98 -13.41 3.13 2.65
N TYR A 99 -13.26 4.43 2.39
CA TYR A 99 -13.46 5.01 1.07
C TYR A 99 -12.47 4.45 0.03
N PHE A 100 -11.18 4.35 0.36
CA PHE A 100 -10.17 3.79 -0.52
C PHE A 100 -10.31 2.28 -0.70
N GLU A 101 -10.66 1.54 0.36
CA GLU A 101 -10.95 0.10 0.29
C GLU A 101 -12.13 -0.21 -0.65
N GLN A 102 -13.08 0.73 -0.80
CA GLN A 102 -14.20 0.63 -1.71
C GLN A 102 -13.94 1.29 -3.07
N ASN A 103 -12.67 1.41 -3.49
CA ASN A 103 -12.29 2.02 -4.77
C ASN A 103 -12.88 3.43 -4.97
N CYS A 104 -12.95 4.21 -3.90
CA CYS A 104 -13.52 5.56 -3.91
C CYS A 104 -15.03 5.61 -4.26
N ASP A 105 -15.77 4.51 -4.07
CA ASP A 105 -17.22 4.46 -4.28
C ASP A 105 -17.98 5.05 -3.08
N LEU A 106 -18.70 6.15 -3.30
CA LEU A 106 -19.47 6.83 -2.27
C LEU A 106 -20.63 5.98 -1.73
N SER A 107 -21.30 5.21 -2.59
CA SER A 107 -22.48 4.40 -2.24
C SER A 107 -22.12 3.20 -1.38
N GLN A 108 -21.03 2.50 -1.71
CA GLN A 108 -20.54 1.39 -0.91
C GLN A 108 -19.97 1.88 0.43
N THR A 109 -19.25 3.00 0.40
CA THR A 109 -18.66 3.60 1.61
C THR A 109 -19.72 4.06 2.60
N THR A 110 -20.80 4.71 2.15
CA THR A 110 -21.90 5.14 3.04
C THR A 110 -22.60 3.96 3.70
N LYS A 111 -22.82 2.87 2.94
CA LYS A 111 -23.40 1.62 3.46
C LYS A 111 -22.53 1.01 4.55
N LEU A 112 -21.23 0.86 4.32
CA LEU A 112 -20.29 0.27 5.29
C LEU A 112 -20.08 1.14 6.52
N LEU A 113 -20.11 2.47 6.37
CA LEU A 113 -19.97 3.39 7.49
C LEU A 113 -21.30 3.67 8.21
N HIS A 114 -22.43 3.16 7.72
CA HIS A 114 -23.78 3.44 8.21
C HIS A 114 -24.07 4.95 8.36
N ILE A 115 -23.67 5.74 7.36
CA ILE A 115 -23.89 7.21 7.32
C ILE A 115 -24.58 7.64 6.04
N HIS A 116 -25.21 8.82 6.08
CA HIS A 116 -25.77 9.42 4.87
C HIS A 116 -24.68 9.94 3.91
N VAL A 117 -24.97 9.96 2.60
CA VAL A 117 -24.04 10.44 1.56
C VAL A 117 -23.60 11.89 1.77
N ASN A 118 -24.47 12.74 2.29
CA ASN A 118 -24.12 14.13 2.61
C ASN A 118 -23.10 14.20 3.75
N THR A 119 -23.23 13.33 4.76
CA THR A 119 -22.26 13.23 5.86
C THR A 119 -20.90 12.76 5.35
N LEU A 120 -20.87 11.79 4.45
CA LEU A 120 -19.64 11.35 3.80
C LEU A 120 -19.00 12.48 2.99
N ARG A 121 -19.78 13.16 2.13
CA ARG A 121 -19.30 14.31 1.34
C ARG A 121 -18.77 15.44 2.22
N TYR A 122 -19.43 15.72 3.33
CA TYR A 122 -18.96 16.71 4.30
C TYR A 122 -17.61 16.30 4.91
N ARG A 123 -17.48 15.04 5.37
CA ARG A 123 -16.21 14.53 5.93
C ARG A 123 -15.07 14.61 4.92
N LEU A 124 -15.32 14.21 3.67
CA LEU A 124 -14.32 14.26 2.59
C LEU A 124 -14.02 15.70 2.13
N GLY A 125 -15.02 16.57 2.12
CA GLY A 125 -14.92 17.96 1.65
C GLY A 125 -14.32 18.93 2.67
N LYS A 126 -14.31 18.58 3.96
CA LYS A 126 -13.82 19.45 5.03
C LYS A 126 -12.33 19.83 4.88
N ASN A 127 -11.54 19.04 4.15
CA ASN A 127 -10.11 19.33 3.89
C ASN A 127 -9.84 19.82 2.45
N ARG A 128 -10.88 20.08 1.65
CA ARG A 128 -10.69 20.57 0.28
C ARG A 128 -10.35 22.07 0.23
N VAL A 129 -10.39 22.76 1.37
CA VAL A 129 -10.28 24.23 1.46
C VAL A 129 -8.91 24.73 1.96
N ASP A 130 -7.96 23.86 2.33
CA ASP A 130 -6.68 24.34 2.89
C ASP A 130 -5.42 23.73 2.24
N ASN A 131 -5.55 23.22 1.01
CA ASN A 131 -4.41 22.72 0.24
C ASN A 131 -4.13 23.53 -1.04
N SER A 132 -4.49 24.82 -1.02
CA SER A 132 -3.87 25.84 -1.86
C SER A 132 -2.41 26.09 -1.43
N ILE A 133 -1.60 25.03 -1.39
CA ILE A 133 -0.16 25.16 -1.50
C ILE A 133 0.08 25.50 -2.97
N LYS A 134 0.31 26.78 -3.17
CA LYS A 134 0.86 27.37 -4.39
C LYS A 134 2.07 26.53 -4.82
N TYR A 135 1.91 25.83 -5.93
CA TYR A 135 3.01 25.56 -6.84
C TYR A 135 2.79 26.45 -8.06
#